data_AF-A0A4P9WAX7-F1
#
_entry.id   AF-A0A4P9WAX7-F1
#
_cell.length_a   1.000
_cell.length_b   1.000
_cell.length_c   1.000
_cell.angle_alpha   90.00
_cell.angle_beta   90.00
_cell.angle_gamma   90.00
#
_symmetry.space_group_name_H-M   'P 1'
#
loop_
_entity.id
_entity.type
_entity.pdbx_description
1 polymer ?
#
loop_
_entity_poly.entity_id
_entity_poly.type
_entity_poly.pdbx_seq_one_letter_code
_entity_poly.pdbx_strand_id
1 'polypeptide(L)'
;MQFSSLRVFMNIFRCLRISPPTAGDLAFTASHPPRATRSAQSGLTLGILIRRQGDLQAAVMRYRRAIAVAESASEAERELLDDLVDELRSNLALIEERLSNPLPSAKEDEDFLAKMLAGTRAAQCKDWRAKRSDCFDAFSTLFCKGRIWPPTPADLTFIRGILESDVEQVSDRVSCGISLGLLMWAMGDRKAAINYHRFALSIIASVTGADGFATHLPVEDVSRAGKHLTRRAQSLRKALADKGGPVCLVSLGRLAPGDAAYQRRFREAIVERAEHVRGSACDACGATAGHLKYCARCTRAAYYSRESQQGTWSYHRASCRPPRSFAVGDLVRVVGCEAGRSTGAIVEIRGPAAAADDRWHVAFISARTPWM
;
A
#
# COMPACT_ATOMS: atom_id res chain seq x y z
N MET A 1 -3.34 29.71 4.71
CA MET A 1 -3.51 28.33 5.26
C MET A 1 -4.09 27.31 4.28
N GLN A 2 -4.80 27.67 3.18
CA GLN A 2 -5.40 26.69 2.26
C GLN A 2 -4.42 25.99 1.28
N PHE A 3 -3.27 26.59 0.97
CA PHE A 3 -2.27 26.01 0.06
C PHE A 3 -1.60 24.74 0.62
N SER A 4 -1.41 24.67 1.95
CA SER A 4 -0.77 23.55 2.64
C SER A 4 -1.62 22.27 2.53
N SER A 5 -2.93 22.40 2.68
CA SER A 5 -3.86 21.26 2.64
C SER A 5 -3.94 20.62 1.26
N LEU A 6 -3.89 21.39 0.17
CA LEU A 6 -3.90 20.84 -1.18
C LEU A 6 -2.55 20.18 -1.55
N ARG A 7 -1.42 20.76 -1.13
CA ARG A 7 -0.09 20.13 -1.33
C ARG A 7 0.03 18.82 -0.56
N VAL A 8 -0.49 18.76 0.67
CA VAL A 8 -0.56 17.52 1.47
C VAL A 8 -1.53 16.52 0.84
N PHE A 9 -2.71 16.96 0.39
CA PHE A 9 -3.68 16.13 -0.32
C PHE A 9 -3.11 15.56 -1.62
N MET A 10 -2.35 16.33 -2.40
CA MET A 10 -1.73 15.87 -3.63
C MET A 10 -0.49 15.01 -3.39
N ASN A 11 0.28 15.29 -2.34
CA ASN A 11 1.34 14.38 -1.88
C ASN A 11 0.76 13.04 -1.38
N ILE A 12 -0.43 13.06 -0.79
CA ILE A 12 -1.18 11.85 -0.46
C ILE A 12 -1.48 11.07 -1.75
N PHE A 13 -2.03 11.65 -2.82
CA PHE A 13 -2.20 10.93 -4.09
C PHE A 13 -0.86 10.44 -4.71
N ARG A 14 0.20 11.25 -4.62
CA ARG A 14 1.55 10.92 -5.12
C ARG A 14 2.16 9.71 -4.41
N CYS A 15 1.99 9.64 -3.09
CA CYS A 15 2.58 8.63 -2.21
C CYS A 15 1.65 7.44 -1.89
N LEU A 16 0.33 7.60 -1.97
CA LEU A 16 -0.64 6.64 -1.44
C LEU A 16 -1.47 5.89 -2.49
N ARG A 17 -1.30 6.14 -3.80
CA ARG A 17 -2.01 5.48 -4.92
C ARG A 17 -3.48 5.16 -4.56
N ILE A 18 -4.22 6.20 -4.20
CA ILE A 18 -5.68 6.16 -4.13
C ILE A 18 -6.19 5.91 -5.57
N SER A 19 -7.36 5.29 -5.70
CA SER A 19 -8.08 5.10 -6.97
C SER A 19 -8.04 6.36 -7.85
N PRO A 20 -8.08 6.22 -9.19
CA PRO A 20 -8.09 7.36 -10.10
C PRO A 20 -9.17 8.37 -9.66
N PRO A 21 -8.88 9.68 -9.72
CA PRO A 21 -9.80 10.72 -9.26
C PRO A 21 -11.16 10.52 -9.92
N THR A 22 -12.20 10.47 -9.09
CA THR A 22 -13.59 10.39 -9.56
C THR A 22 -13.97 11.67 -10.29
N ALA A 23 -15.06 11.64 -11.06
CA ALA A 23 -15.61 12.86 -11.66
C ALA A 23 -15.87 13.96 -10.61
N GLY A 24 -16.18 13.59 -9.36
CA GLY A 24 -16.33 14.51 -8.23
C GLY A 24 -15.02 15.15 -7.78
N ASP A 25 -13.91 14.38 -7.74
CA ASP A 25 -12.57 14.91 -7.41
C ASP A 25 -12.12 15.91 -8.48
N LEU A 26 -12.39 15.61 -9.75
CA LEU A 26 -12.13 16.51 -10.87
C LEU A 26 -12.99 17.78 -10.81
N ALA A 27 -14.28 17.66 -10.50
CA ALA A 27 -15.19 18.80 -10.34
C ALA A 27 -14.81 19.69 -9.14
N PHE A 28 -14.36 19.11 -8.03
CA PHE A 28 -13.87 19.85 -6.87
C PHE A 28 -12.68 20.74 -7.25
N THR A 29 -11.73 20.23 -8.05
CA THR A 29 -10.60 21.03 -8.53
C THR A 29 -11.00 22.15 -9.50
N ALA A 30 -12.14 22.03 -10.19
CA ALA A 30 -12.65 23.01 -11.15
C ALA A 30 -13.45 24.17 -10.52
N SER A 31 -13.94 24.01 -9.28
CA SER A 31 -14.88 24.94 -8.61
C SER A 31 -14.29 26.23 -8.05
N HIS A 32 -12.97 26.44 -8.16
CA HIS A 32 -12.28 27.63 -7.65
C HIS A 32 -11.49 28.27 -8.78
N PRO A 33 -11.38 29.62 -8.86
CA PRO A 33 -10.65 30.29 -9.93
C PRO A 33 -9.20 29.75 -9.96
N PRO A 34 -8.71 29.31 -11.14
CA PRO A 34 -7.41 28.67 -11.22
C PRO A 34 -6.33 29.72 -11.03
N ARG A 35 -5.65 29.70 -9.88
CA ARG A 35 -4.25 30.15 -9.84
C ARG A 35 -3.46 29.20 -10.72
N ALA A 36 -2.61 29.71 -11.60
CA ALA A 36 -1.84 28.90 -12.56
C ALA A 36 -1.07 27.77 -11.85
N THR A 37 -0.55 28.05 -10.64
CA THR A 37 0.08 27.08 -9.73
C THR A 37 -0.77 25.83 -9.47
N ARG A 38 -2.07 25.99 -9.21
CA ARG A 38 -2.96 24.86 -8.88
C ARG A 38 -3.22 23.99 -10.12
N SER A 39 -3.43 24.63 -11.26
CA SER A 39 -3.69 23.93 -12.51
C SER A 39 -2.45 23.16 -12.99
N ALA A 40 -1.26 23.76 -12.86
CA ALA A 40 0.01 23.11 -13.14
C ALA A 40 0.27 21.91 -12.20
N GLN A 41 0.04 22.05 -10.88
CA GLN A 41 0.18 20.96 -9.91
C GLN A 41 -0.79 19.79 -10.17
N SER A 42 -2.04 20.11 -10.50
CA SER A 42 -3.03 19.11 -10.92
C SER A 42 -2.58 18.40 -12.20
N GLY A 43 -2.04 19.16 -13.16
CA GLY A 43 -1.45 18.62 -14.39
C GLY A 43 -0.28 17.66 -14.14
N LEU A 44 0.67 18.01 -13.27
CA LEU A 44 1.76 17.13 -12.85
C LEU A 44 1.22 15.83 -12.23
N THR A 45 0.28 15.96 -11.30
CA THR A 45 -0.29 14.79 -10.60
C THR A 45 -1.00 13.85 -11.56
N LEU A 46 -1.86 14.40 -12.43
CA LEU A 46 -2.58 13.62 -13.43
C LEU A 46 -1.63 12.97 -14.45
N GLY A 47 -0.60 13.69 -14.91
CA GLY A 47 0.40 13.12 -15.81
C GLY A 47 1.14 11.93 -15.19
N ILE A 48 1.47 11.99 -13.89
CA ILE A 48 2.08 10.86 -13.16
C ILE A 48 1.12 9.68 -13.08
N LEU A 49 -0.16 9.92 -12.80
CA LEU A 49 -1.17 8.85 -12.69
C LEU A 49 -1.40 8.17 -14.04
N ILE A 50 -1.59 8.95 -15.10
CA ILE A 50 -1.78 8.46 -16.47
C ILE A 50 -0.55 7.68 -16.94
N ARG A 51 0.67 8.19 -16.68
CA ARG A 51 1.93 7.46 -16.95
C ARG A 51 1.95 6.10 -16.25
N ARG A 52 1.51 6.03 -15.00
CA ARG A 52 1.47 4.79 -14.22
C ARG A 52 0.43 3.79 -14.75
N GLN A 53 -0.59 4.25 -15.46
CA GLN A 53 -1.57 3.41 -16.16
C GLN A 53 -1.02 2.86 -17.49
N GLY A 54 0.14 3.30 -17.93
CA GLY A 54 0.77 2.87 -19.18
C GLY A 54 0.40 3.71 -20.40
N ASP A 55 -0.52 4.67 -20.27
CA ASP A 55 -0.88 5.59 -21.36
C ASP A 55 0.12 6.75 -21.45
N LEU A 56 1.27 6.46 -22.07
CA LEU A 56 2.37 7.43 -22.18
C LEU A 56 1.98 8.65 -23.03
N GLN A 57 1.15 8.48 -24.06
CA GLN A 57 0.72 9.57 -24.94
C GLN A 57 -0.21 10.55 -24.20
N ALA A 58 -1.21 10.05 -23.47
CA ALA A 58 -2.07 10.91 -22.67
C ALA A 58 -1.28 11.63 -21.55
N ALA A 59 -0.26 10.98 -21.00
CA ALA A 59 0.62 11.62 -20.01
C ALA A 59 1.44 12.79 -20.62
N VAL A 60 2.00 12.62 -21.83
CA VAL A 60 2.67 13.69 -22.59
C VAL A 60 1.73 14.87 -22.80
N MET A 61 0.52 14.61 -23.30
CA MET A 61 -0.49 15.66 -23.53
C MET A 61 -0.81 16.41 -22.24
N ARG A 62 -0.89 15.69 -21.10
CA ARG A 62 -1.18 16.29 -19.81
C ARG A 62 -0.04 17.17 -19.31
N TYR A 63 1.22 16.73 -19.43
CA TYR A 63 2.38 17.53 -19.03
C TYR A 63 2.55 18.77 -19.90
N ARG A 64 2.43 18.66 -21.23
CA ARG A 64 2.49 19.83 -22.13
C ARG A 64 1.43 20.87 -21.78
N ARG A 65 0.20 20.44 -21.48
CA ARG A 65 -0.85 21.36 -21.03
C ARG A 65 -0.53 22.01 -19.67
N ALA A 66 0.08 21.28 -18.75
CA ALA A 66 0.47 21.81 -17.45
C ALA A 66 1.59 22.87 -17.56
N ILE A 67 2.58 22.62 -18.43
CA ILE A 67 3.66 23.55 -18.75
C ILE A 67 3.08 24.83 -19.38
N ALA A 68 2.21 24.71 -20.39
CA ALA A 68 1.58 25.88 -21.02
C ALA A 68 0.79 26.75 -20.04
N VAL A 69 0.12 26.13 -19.05
CA VAL A 69 -0.58 26.87 -17.99
C VAL A 69 0.39 27.54 -17.03
N ALA A 70 1.52 26.89 -16.70
CA ALA A 70 2.53 27.49 -15.84
C ALA A 70 3.25 28.66 -16.54
N GLU A 71 3.55 28.55 -17.83
CA GLU A 71 4.23 29.57 -18.63
C GLU A 71 3.34 30.79 -18.93
N SER A 72 2.02 30.61 -18.96
CA SER A 72 1.05 31.72 -19.09
C SER A 72 0.72 32.42 -17.77
N ALA A 73 1.34 32.01 -16.66
CA ALA A 73 1.13 32.63 -15.37
C ALA A 73 1.69 34.07 -15.31
N SER A 74 1.13 34.86 -14.39
CA SER A 74 1.66 36.20 -14.09
C SER A 74 3.11 36.13 -13.60
N GLU A 75 3.87 37.21 -13.74
CA GLU A 75 5.30 37.26 -13.35
C GLU A 75 5.51 36.87 -11.88
N ALA A 76 4.65 37.36 -10.98
CA ALA A 76 4.66 36.99 -9.56
C ALA A 76 4.34 35.51 -9.29
N GLU A 77 3.60 34.85 -10.18
CA GLU A 77 3.31 33.41 -10.08
C GLU A 77 4.43 32.56 -10.70
N ARG A 78 5.16 33.09 -11.70
CA ARG A 78 6.24 32.38 -12.40
C ARG A 78 7.39 32.02 -11.45
N GLU A 79 7.80 32.94 -10.57
CA GLU A 79 8.86 32.66 -9.58
C GLU A 79 8.50 31.48 -8.65
N LEU A 80 7.22 31.31 -8.33
CA LEU A 80 6.74 30.17 -7.53
C LEU A 80 6.58 28.87 -8.33
N LEU A 81 6.64 28.96 -9.66
CA LEU A 81 6.35 27.89 -10.60
C LEU A 81 7.62 27.30 -11.24
N ASP A 82 8.77 27.95 -11.17
CA ASP A 82 10.00 27.51 -11.83
C ASP A 82 10.39 26.06 -11.44
N ASP A 83 10.44 25.74 -10.15
CA ASP A 83 10.69 24.37 -9.66
C ASP A 83 9.68 23.34 -10.21
N LEU A 84 8.41 23.75 -10.34
CA LEU A 84 7.35 22.89 -10.83
C LEU A 84 7.45 22.67 -12.35
N VAL A 85 7.82 23.72 -13.09
CA VAL A 85 8.05 23.64 -14.53
C VAL A 85 9.22 22.72 -14.83
N ASP A 86 10.29 22.79 -14.05
CA ASP A 86 11.44 21.88 -14.18
C ASP A 86 11.05 20.42 -13.88
N GLU A 87 10.24 20.17 -12.83
CA GLU A 87 9.71 18.83 -12.56
C GLU A 87 8.82 18.32 -13.71
N LEU A 88 7.97 19.19 -14.27
CA LEU A 88 7.13 18.86 -15.42
C LEU A 88 7.96 18.54 -16.67
N ARG A 89 8.97 19.36 -17.00
CA ARG A 89 9.87 19.17 -18.14
C ARG A 89 10.71 17.90 -17.99
N SER A 90 11.24 17.64 -16.80
CA SER A 90 11.98 16.41 -16.49
C SER A 90 11.11 15.16 -16.70
N ASN A 91 9.86 15.17 -16.20
CA ASN A 91 8.94 14.06 -16.40
C ASN A 91 8.50 13.91 -17.87
N LEU A 92 8.33 15.02 -18.59
CA LEU A 92 8.01 15.01 -20.02
C LEU A 92 9.17 14.40 -20.83
N ALA A 93 10.40 14.88 -20.62
CA ALA A 93 11.59 14.39 -21.29
C ALA A 93 11.78 12.88 -21.07
N LEU A 94 11.57 12.40 -19.84
CA LEU A 94 11.63 10.97 -19.53
C LEU A 94 10.60 10.14 -20.32
N ILE A 95 9.38 10.67 -20.53
CA ILE A 95 8.37 9.94 -21.32
C ILE A 95 8.69 10.03 -22.81
N GLU A 96 9.09 11.20 -23.30
CA GLU A 96 9.46 11.40 -24.70
C GLU A 96 10.67 10.56 -25.10
N GLU A 97 11.67 10.43 -24.23
CA GLU A 97 12.78 9.49 -24.39
C GLU A 97 12.27 8.04 -24.50
N ARG A 98 11.35 7.63 -23.62
CA ARG A 98 10.74 6.28 -23.68
C ARG A 98 9.87 6.04 -24.92
N LEU A 99 9.28 7.09 -25.49
CA LEU A 99 8.48 7.00 -26.71
C LEU A 99 9.36 7.01 -27.97
N SER A 100 10.48 7.73 -27.94
CA SER A 100 11.43 7.87 -29.05
C SER A 100 12.39 6.70 -29.12
N ASN A 101 12.78 6.18 -27.95
CA ASN A 101 13.45 4.91 -27.77
C ASN A 101 12.42 3.95 -27.17
N PRO A 102 11.41 3.51 -27.95
CA PRO A 102 10.52 2.46 -27.47
C PRO A 102 11.45 1.33 -27.06
N LEU A 103 11.51 1.06 -25.74
CA LEU A 103 12.21 -0.09 -25.19
C LEU A 103 11.92 -1.22 -26.15
N PRO A 104 12.96 -1.79 -26.79
CA PRO A 104 12.74 -2.62 -27.94
C PRO A 104 11.73 -3.67 -27.51
N SER A 105 10.65 -3.78 -28.31
CA SER A 105 9.42 -4.50 -27.97
C SER A 105 9.80 -5.73 -27.15
N ALA A 106 9.05 -6.07 -26.09
CA ALA A 106 9.35 -7.11 -25.09
C ALA A 106 10.11 -8.38 -25.56
N LYS A 107 10.12 -8.69 -26.85
CA LYS A 107 11.08 -9.53 -27.58
C LYS A 107 12.58 -9.22 -27.45
N GLU A 108 13.07 -8.01 -27.14
CA GLU A 108 14.53 -7.77 -27.00
C GLU A 108 14.98 -7.60 -25.55
N ASP A 109 14.10 -7.14 -24.66
CA ASP A 109 14.31 -7.31 -23.21
C ASP A 109 13.95 -8.75 -22.75
N GLU A 110 13.54 -9.62 -23.69
CA GLU A 110 13.76 -11.05 -23.54
C GLU A 110 15.22 -11.31 -23.19
N ASP A 111 16.22 -10.52 -23.57
CA ASP A 111 17.58 -10.83 -23.14
C ASP A 111 17.80 -10.55 -21.63
N PHE A 112 17.23 -9.50 -21.03
CA PHE A 112 17.30 -9.33 -19.56
C PHE A 112 16.38 -10.33 -18.83
N LEU A 113 15.15 -10.50 -19.30
CA LEU A 113 14.19 -11.42 -18.72
C LEU A 113 14.58 -12.88 -18.96
N ALA A 114 15.20 -13.21 -20.10
CA ALA A 114 15.84 -14.50 -20.40
C ALA A 114 17.21 -14.62 -19.75
N LYS A 115 17.96 -13.56 -19.43
CA LYS A 115 19.11 -13.65 -18.51
C LYS A 115 18.65 -13.89 -17.08
N MET A 116 17.50 -13.34 -16.67
CA MET A 116 16.87 -13.63 -15.38
C MET A 116 16.30 -15.05 -15.38
N LEU A 117 15.59 -15.47 -16.42
CA LEU A 117 15.00 -16.81 -16.58
C LEU A 117 16.08 -17.87 -16.82
N ALA A 118 17.14 -17.60 -17.59
CA ALA A 118 18.29 -18.47 -17.75
C ALA A 118 19.13 -18.49 -16.48
N GLY A 119 19.33 -17.35 -15.82
CA GLY A 119 20.00 -17.28 -14.51
C GLY A 119 19.24 -18.00 -13.40
N THR A 120 17.92 -18.12 -13.51
CA THR A 120 17.07 -18.87 -12.58
C THR A 120 16.83 -20.34 -12.99
N ARG A 121 17.05 -20.70 -14.27
CA ARG A 121 16.99 -22.08 -14.80
C ARG A 121 18.35 -22.78 -14.88
N ALA A 122 19.46 -22.06 -14.85
CA ALA A 122 20.80 -22.62 -14.96
C ALA A 122 21.22 -23.31 -13.65
N ALA A 123 20.69 -24.50 -13.38
CA ALA A 123 21.03 -25.31 -12.21
C ALA A 123 22.52 -25.70 -12.10
N GLN A 124 23.35 -25.40 -13.11
CA GLN A 124 24.67 -26.01 -13.32
C GLN A 124 25.89 -25.09 -13.06
N CYS A 125 25.72 -23.79 -12.78
CA CYS A 125 26.87 -22.92 -12.42
C CYS A 125 27.11 -22.93 -10.89
N LYS A 126 28.35 -23.01 -10.40
CA LYS A 126 28.59 -22.95 -8.94
C LYS A 126 28.21 -21.58 -8.32
N ASP A 127 28.16 -20.52 -9.12
CA ASP A 127 27.96 -19.13 -8.65
C ASP A 127 26.57 -18.53 -8.95
N TRP A 128 25.66 -19.24 -9.64
CA TRP A 128 24.37 -18.63 -10.02
C TRP A 128 23.47 -18.35 -8.81
N ARG A 129 23.64 -19.11 -7.72
CA ARG A 129 22.83 -19.01 -6.51
C ARG A 129 23.03 -17.67 -5.78
N ALA A 130 24.27 -17.22 -5.62
CA ALA A 130 24.56 -15.90 -5.05
C ALA A 130 23.97 -14.77 -5.92
N LYS A 131 23.99 -14.95 -7.25
CA LYS A 131 23.47 -13.97 -8.21
C LYS A 131 21.93 -13.90 -8.24
N ARG A 132 21.22 -14.96 -7.86
CA ARG A 132 19.75 -15.01 -7.94
C ARG A 132 19.08 -13.99 -7.02
N SER A 133 19.50 -13.94 -5.76
CA SER A 133 19.02 -12.93 -4.80
C SER A 133 19.31 -11.50 -5.29
N ASP A 134 20.50 -11.25 -5.81
CA ASP A 134 20.89 -9.93 -6.34
C ASP A 134 20.03 -9.53 -7.56
N CYS A 135 19.66 -10.49 -8.41
CA CYS A 135 18.73 -10.26 -9.51
C CYS A 135 17.34 -9.83 -9.01
N PHE A 136 16.80 -10.46 -7.96
CA PHE A 136 15.50 -10.05 -7.40
C PHE A 136 15.56 -8.65 -6.78
N ASP A 137 16.67 -8.30 -6.15
CA ASP A 137 16.90 -6.98 -5.57
C ASP A 137 16.99 -5.91 -6.66
N ALA A 138 17.75 -6.18 -7.71
CA ALA A 138 17.86 -5.31 -8.87
C ALA A 138 16.52 -5.13 -9.56
N PHE A 139 15.79 -6.22 -9.83
CA PHE A 139 14.46 -6.20 -10.44
C PHE A 139 13.48 -5.34 -9.63
N SER A 140 13.40 -5.58 -8.32
CA SER A 140 12.50 -4.84 -7.42
C SER A 140 12.86 -3.36 -7.36
N THR A 141 14.16 -3.04 -7.36
CA THR A 141 14.66 -1.66 -7.35
C THR A 141 14.34 -0.94 -8.64
N LEU A 142 14.57 -1.56 -9.79
CA LEU A 142 14.25 -1.01 -11.11
C LEU A 142 12.74 -0.77 -11.23
N PHE A 143 11.92 -1.72 -10.77
CA PHE A 143 10.48 -1.58 -10.78
C PHE A 143 10.01 -0.42 -9.89
N CYS A 144 10.49 -0.35 -8.65
CA CYS A 144 10.13 0.72 -7.72
C CYS A 144 10.53 2.11 -8.24
N LYS A 145 11.60 2.20 -9.04
CA LYS A 145 12.05 3.43 -9.70
C LYS A 145 11.30 3.72 -11.01
N GLY A 146 10.35 2.87 -11.43
CA GLY A 146 9.60 3.02 -12.67
C GLY A 146 10.44 2.86 -13.94
N ARG A 147 11.61 2.21 -13.83
CA ARG A 147 12.54 1.99 -14.94
C ARG A 147 12.16 0.79 -15.80
N ILE A 148 11.42 -0.16 -15.23
CA ILE A 148 10.85 -1.31 -15.96
C ILE A 148 9.33 -1.31 -15.85
N TRP A 149 8.68 -2.06 -16.73
CA TRP A 149 7.24 -2.23 -16.75
C TRP A 149 6.72 -2.92 -15.48
N PRO A 150 5.42 -2.75 -15.14
CA PRO A 150 4.75 -3.57 -14.15
C PRO A 150 5.01 -5.07 -14.35
N PRO A 151 5.30 -5.81 -13.27
CA PRO A 151 5.44 -7.25 -13.38
C PRO A 151 4.14 -7.83 -13.94
N THR A 152 4.27 -8.73 -14.91
CA THR A 152 3.14 -9.48 -15.45
C THR A 152 2.61 -10.45 -14.40
N PRO A 153 1.38 -10.96 -14.54
CA PRO A 153 0.88 -12.04 -13.69
C PRO A 153 1.80 -13.28 -13.67
N ALA A 154 2.49 -13.56 -14.78
CA ALA A 154 3.47 -14.64 -14.87
C ALA A 154 4.70 -14.37 -14.00
N ASP A 155 5.24 -13.15 -14.02
CA ASP A 155 6.38 -12.75 -13.18
C ASP A 155 6.03 -12.89 -11.69
N LEU A 156 4.83 -12.43 -11.30
CA LEU A 156 4.35 -12.54 -9.92
C LEU A 156 4.16 -13.99 -9.49
N THR A 157 3.66 -14.84 -10.39
CA THR A 157 3.48 -16.28 -10.14
C THR A 157 4.84 -16.97 -9.98
N PHE A 158 5.82 -16.63 -10.82
CA PHE A 158 7.17 -17.16 -10.73
C PHE A 158 7.86 -16.79 -9.39
N ILE A 159 7.84 -15.51 -9.01
CA ILE A 159 8.45 -15.05 -7.75
C ILE A 159 7.74 -15.69 -6.55
N ARG A 160 6.41 -15.86 -6.61
CA ARG A 160 5.63 -16.55 -5.57
C ARG A 160 5.99 -18.03 -5.46
N GLY A 161 6.17 -18.72 -6.59
CA GLY A 161 6.59 -20.11 -6.61
C GLY A 161 7.93 -20.33 -5.87
N ILE A 162 8.89 -19.41 -6.04
CA ILE A 162 10.16 -19.46 -5.32
C ILE A 162 9.95 -19.20 -3.83
N LEU A 163 9.15 -18.20 -3.46
CA LEU A 163 8.84 -17.87 -2.06
C LEU A 163 8.25 -19.06 -1.29
N GLU A 164 7.31 -19.76 -1.91
CA GLU A 164 6.53 -20.85 -1.30
C GLU A 164 7.28 -22.19 -1.31
N SER A 165 8.23 -22.37 -2.22
CA SER A 165 9.04 -23.59 -2.33
C SER A 165 9.92 -23.82 -1.10
N ASP A 166 9.84 -25.02 -0.53
CA ASP A 166 10.68 -25.47 0.59
C ASP A 166 12.05 -25.99 0.15
N VAL A 167 12.21 -26.36 -1.12
CA VAL A 167 13.49 -26.77 -1.72
C VAL A 167 14.37 -25.58 -2.12
N GLU A 168 13.81 -24.37 -2.20
CA GLU A 168 14.56 -23.14 -2.50
C GLU A 168 15.33 -22.64 -1.28
N GLN A 169 16.46 -21.98 -1.53
CA GLN A 169 17.27 -21.44 -0.43
C GLN A 169 16.53 -20.36 0.34
N VAL A 170 16.71 -20.36 1.67
CA VAL A 170 16.12 -19.38 2.59
C VAL A 170 16.38 -17.95 2.11
N SER A 171 17.60 -17.63 1.66
CA SER A 171 17.95 -16.30 1.16
C SER A 171 17.08 -15.89 -0.03
N ASP A 172 16.92 -16.79 -1.01
CA ASP A 172 16.14 -16.53 -2.23
C ASP A 172 14.66 -16.36 -1.90
N ARG A 173 14.13 -17.19 -0.99
CA ARG A 173 12.76 -17.08 -0.48
C ARG A 173 12.54 -15.74 0.22
N VAL A 174 13.44 -15.34 1.12
CA VAL A 174 13.35 -14.04 1.80
C VAL A 174 13.41 -12.89 0.80
N SER A 175 14.31 -12.94 -0.17
CA SER A 175 14.41 -11.94 -1.24
C SER A 175 13.11 -11.85 -2.03
N CYS A 176 12.54 -12.99 -2.46
CA CYS A 176 11.26 -13.04 -3.16
C CYS A 176 10.11 -12.45 -2.33
N GLY A 177 10.06 -12.72 -1.02
CA GLY A 177 9.03 -12.15 -0.14
C GLY A 177 9.17 -10.64 0.04
N ILE A 178 10.41 -10.13 0.11
CA ILE A 178 10.67 -8.68 0.12
C ILE A 178 10.28 -8.06 -1.21
N SER A 179 10.69 -8.66 -2.33
CA SER A 179 10.37 -8.24 -3.69
C SER A 179 8.87 -8.18 -3.91
N LEU A 180 8.12 -9.25 -3.63
CA LEU A 180 6.67 -9.27 -3.74
C LEU A 180 6.03 -8.20 -2.85
N GLY A 181 6.52 -8.01 -1.63
CA GLY A 181 6.03 -6.94 -0.78
C GLY A 181 6.20 -5.55 -1.39
N LEU A 182 7.37 -5.26 -1.97
CA LEU A 182 7.63 -4.00 -2.69
C LEU A 182 6.78 -3.86 -3.96
N LEU A 183 6.65 -4.92 -4.75
CA LEU A 183 5.84 -4.95 -5.97
C LEU A 183 4.37 -4.67 -5.65
N MET A 184 3.79 -5.39 -4.68
CA MET A 184 2.40 -5.20 -4.24
C MET A 184 2.18 -3.79 -3.69
N TRP A 185 3.14 -3.26 -2.94
CA TRP A 185 3.08 -1.88 -2.45
C TRP A 185 3.02 -0.88 -3.60
N ALA A 186 3.90 -1.05 -4.59
CA ALA A 186 3.95 -0.18 -5.76
C ALA A 186 2.71 -0.33 -6.65
N MET A 187 2.05 -1.49 -6.67
CA MET A 187 0.75 -1.70 -7.34
C MET A 187 -0.44 -1.12 -6.55
N GLY A 188 -0.27 -0.78 -5.27
CA GLY A 188 -1.31 -0.22 -4.42
C GLY A 188 -1.99 -1.24 -3.50
N ASP A 189 -1.67 -2.53 -3.63
CA ASP A 189 -2.16 -3.59 -2.73
C ASP A 189 -1.32 -3.66 -1.45
N ARG A 190 -1.62 -2.77 -0.50
CA ARG A 190 -0.90 -2.69 0.77
C ARG A 190 -1.11 -3.91 1.65
N LYS A 191 -2.29 -4.53 1.61
CA LYS A 191 -2.61 -5.70 2.42
C LYS A 191 -1.72 -6.87 1.98
N ALA A 192 -1.66 -7.13 0.68
CA ALA A 192 -0.75 -8.13 0.13
C ALA A 192 0.71 -7.79 0.44
N ALA A 193 1.11 -6.52 0.27
CA ALA A 193 2.47 -6.08 0.57
C ALA A 193 2.92 -6.41 1.99
N ILE A 194 2.08 -6.06 2.99
CA ILE A 194 2.33 -6.34 4.40
C ILE A 194 2.40 -7.85 4.65
N ASN A 195 1.51 -8.63 4.03
CA ASN A 195 1.50 -10.08 4.19
C ASN A 195 2.79 -10.74 3.67
N TYR A 196 3.27 -10.35 2.48
CA TYR A 196 4.53 -10.86 1.95
C TYR A 196 5.74 -10.45 2.81
N HIS A 197 5.76 -9.21 3.32
CA HIS A 197 6.80 -8.78 4.24
C HIS A 197 6.78 -9.55 5.56
N ARG A 198 5.60 -9.83 6.12
CA ARG A 198 5.46 -10.68 7.32
C ARG A 198 5.93 -12.10 7.06
N PHE A 199 5.61 -12.66 5.91
CA PHE A 199 6.05 -13.99 5.50
C PHE A 199 7.59 -14.07 5.35
N ALA A 200 8.21 -13.06 4.76
CA ALA A 200 9.67 -12.96 4.71
C ALA A 200 10.27 -12.88 6.13
N LEU A 201 9.67 -12.10 7.04
CA LEU A 201 10.12 -12.03 8.43
C LEU A 201 9.96 -13.36 9.18
N SER A 202 8.90 -14.13 8.92
CA SER A 202 8.74 -15.44 9.54
C SER A 202 9.80 -16.43 9.08
N ILE A 203 10.20 -16.40 7.80
CA ILE A 203 11.32 -17.21 7.29
C ILE A 203 12.64 -16.80 7.97
N ILE A 204 12.90 -15.49 8.10
CA ILE A 204 14.10 -15.02 8.81
C ILE A 204 14.09 -15.49 10.27
N ALA A 205 12.94 -15.40 10.94
CA ALA A 205 12.79 -15.79 12.33
C ALA A 205 12.99 -17.30 12.55
N SER A 206 12.45 -18.16 11.66
CA SER A 206 12.65 -19.61 11.78
C SER A 206 14.11 -20.03 11.64
N VAL A 207 14.89 -19.26 10.87
CA VAL A 207 16.29 -19.57 10.59
C VAL A 207 17.23 -18.96 11.63
N THR A 208 16.87 -17.81 12.21
CA THR A 208 17.64 -17.15 13.29
C THR A 208 17.34 -17.69 14.69
N GLY A 209 16.35 -18.57 14.83
CA GLY A 209 16.11 -19.32 16.06
C GLY A 209 17.25 -20.27 16.40
N ALA A 210 17.42 -20.57 17.70
CA ALA A 210 18.59 -21.26 18.27
C ALA A 210 18.91 -22.65 17.66
N ASP A 211 17.95 -23.28 16.97
CA ASP A 211 18.08 -24.67 16.49
C ASP A 211 18.25 -24.78 14.96
N GLY A 212 18.21 -23.69 14.20
CA GLY A 212 17.93 -23.73 12.75
C GLY A 212 19.11 -23.88 11.78
N PHE A 213 20.35 -23.55 12.18
CA PHE A 213 21.48 -23.45 11.25
C PHE A 213 22.45 -24.63 11.24
N ALA A 214 22.26 -25.62 12.11
CA ALA A 214 23.30 -26.58 12.43
C ALA A 214 23.61 -27.63 11.34
N THR A 215 22.79 -27.80 10.29
CA THR A 215 22.84 -29.07 9.53
C THR A 215 23.56 -29.07 8.18
N HIS A 216 23.74 -27.97 7.42
CA HIS A 216 24.22 -28.13 6.02
C HIS A 216 25.10 -27.04 5.40
N LEU A 217 25.57 -26.02 6.12
CA LEU A 217 26.43 -24.97 5.54
C LEU A 217 27.76 -24.80 6.27
N PRO A 218 28.85 -24.45 5.55
CA PRO A 218 30.11 -24.03 6.18
C PRO A 218 29.84 -22.87 7.15
N VAL A 219 30.45 -22.94 8.33
CA VAL A 219 30.25 -21.98 9.45
C VAL A 219 30.45 -20.52 9.02
N GLU A 220 31.36 -20.27 8.08
CA GLU A 220 31.65 -18.91 7.57
C GLU A 220 30.51 -18.33 6.72
N ASP A 221 29.86 -19.14 5.88
CA ASP A 221 28.76 -18.70 5.02
C ASP A 221 27.48 -18.44 5.83
N VAL A 222 27.25 -19.21 6.90
CA VAL A 222 26.16 -18.99 7.85
C VAL A 222 26.23 -17.61 8.49
N SER A 223 27.43 -17.19 8.90
CA SER A 223 27.65 -15.87 9.55
C SER A 223 27.37 -14.71 8.59
N ARG A 224 27.81 -14.82 7.32
CA ARG A 224 27.59 -13.77 6.30
C ARG A 224 26.11 -13.69 5.91
N ALA A 225 25.46 -14.82 5.67
CA ALA A 225 24.04 -14.90 5.35
C ALA A 225 23.17 -14.37 6.50
N GLY A 226 23.47 -14.76 7.74
CA GLY A 226 22.76 -14.30 8.93
C GLY A 226 22.82 -12.78 9.13
N LYS A 227 24.01 -12.17 8.95
CA LYS A 227 24.17 -10.70 9.00
C LYS A 227 23.37 -10.00 7.90
N HIS A 228 23.39 -10.54 6.69
CA HIS A 228 22.62 -10.00 5.56
C HIS A 228 21.11 -10.04 5.84
N LEU A 229 20.57 -11.20 6.22
CA LEU A 229 19.16 -11.37 6.56
C LEU A 229 18.72 -10.47 7.72
N THR A 230 19.57 -10.31 8.74
CA THR A 230 19.31 -9.41 9.87
C THR A 230 19.19 -7.95 9.42
N ARG A 231 20.13 -7.48 8.57
CA ARG A 231 20.09 -6.13 7.98
C ARG A 231 18.82 -5.93 7.15
N ARG A 232 18.45 -6.91 6.32
CA ARG A 232 17.20 -6.87 5.53
C ARG A 232 15.98 -6.82 6.43
N ALA A 233 15.92 -7.63 7.48
CA ALA A 233 14.82 -7.62 8.44
C ALA A 233 14.69 -6.25 9.13
N GLN A 234 15.80 -5.62 9.51
CA GLN A 234 15.80 -4.30 10.12
C GLN A 234 15.32 -3.22 9.13
N SER A 235 15.83 -3.22 7.90
CA SER A 235 15.36 -2.33 6.82
C SER A 235 13.87 -2.52 6.54
N LEU A 236 13.39 -3.77 6.57
CA LEU A 236 12.00 -4.10 6.32
C LEU A 236 11.09 -3.66 7.46
N ARG A 237 11.50 -3.88 8.72
CA ARG A 237 10.78 -3.37 9.90
C ARG A 237 10.71 -1.84 9.87
N LYS A 238 11.82 -1.18 9.51
CA LYS A 238 11.86 0.28 9.34
C LYS A 238 10.91 0.73 8.23
N ALA A 239 10.95 0.10 7.05
CA ALA A 239 10.04 0.44 5.96
C ALA A 239 8.56 0.20 6.32
N LEU A 240 8.25 -0.86 7.06
CA LEU A 240 6.90 -1.12 7.58
C LEU A 240 6.47 -0.09 8.63
N ALA A 241 7.39 0.40 9.46
CA ALA A 241 7.11 1.46 10.43
C ALA A 241 6.93 2.84 9.76
N ASP A 242 7.75 3.15 8.76
CA ASP A 242 7.73 4.42 8.03
C ASP A 242 6.52 4.52 7.08
N LYS A 243 6.15 3.40 6.43
CA LYS A 243 5.12 3.36 5.38
C LYS A 243 3.80 2.76 5.82
N GLY A 244 3.83 1.85 6.80
CA GLY A 244 2.63 1.43 7.50
C GLY A 244 2.19 2.60 8.34
N GLY A 245 1.20 3.36 7.87
CA GLY A 245 0.49 4.35 8.69
C GLY A 245 0.20 3.75 10.07
N PRO A 246 0.15 4.59 11.12
CA PRO A 246 0.40 4.22 12.51
C PRO A 246 -0.06 2.80 12.78
N VAL A 247 0.90 1.87 12.96
CA VAL A 247 0.62 0.48 13.32
C VAL A 247 -0.38 0.56 14.45
N CYS A 248 -1.65 0.24 14.17
CA CYS A 248 -2.72 0.40 15.15
C CYS A 248 -2.45 -0.62 16.25
N LEU A 249 -1.63 -0.23 17.22
CA LEU A 249 -1.45 -0.93 18.47
C LEU A 249 -2.74 -0.72 19.22
N VAL A 250 -3.70 -1.59 18.92
CA VAL A 250 -4.89 -1.72 19.73
C VAL A 250 -4.43 -2.21 21.09
N SER A 251 -4.27 -1.24 22.00
CA SER A 251 -4.12 -1.50 23.42
C SER A 251 -5.45 -2.07 23.86
N LEU A 252 -5.58 -3.39 23.73
CA LEU A 252 -6.62 -4.13 24.41
C LEU A 252 -6.39 -3.84 25.89
N GLY A 253 -7.36 -3.18 26.54
CA GLY A 253 -7.27 -2.92 27.98
C GLY A 253 -6.98 -4.23 28.73
N ARG A 254 -6.54 -4.12 29.99
CA ARG A 254 -6.24 -5.29 30.87
C ARG A 254 -7.40 -6.31 30.98
N LEU A 255 -8.58 -5.97 30.47
CA LEU A 255 -9.81 -6.74 30.52
C LEU A 255 -10.12 -7.55 29.25
N ALA A 256 -9.31 -7.50 28.18
CA ALA A 256 -9.56 -8.36 27.02
C ALA A 256 -9.28 -9.83 27.37
N PRO A 257 -10.30 -10.70 27.43
CA PRO A 257 -10.13 -12.10 27.80
C PRO A 257 -9.27 -12.84 26.77
N GLY A 258 -8.68 -13.95 27.17
CA GLY A 258 -7.96 -14.87 26.29
C GLY A 258 -6.44 -14.75 26.31
N ASP A 259 -5.78 -15.76 25.75
CA ASP A 259 -4.32 -15.84 25.63
C ASP A 259 -3.76 -14.82 24.61
N ALA A 260 -2.43 -14.74 24.53
CA ALA A 260 -1.75 -13.82 23.60
C ALA A 260 -2.11 -14.08 22.12
N ALA A 261 -2.44 -15.32 21.76
CA ALA A 261 -2.82 -15.68 20.40
C ALA A 261 -4.24 -15.20 20.07
N TYR A 262 -5.18 -15.35 21.00
CA TYR A 262 -6.53 -14.78 20.91
C TYR A 262 -6.48 -13.26 20.80
N GLN A 263 -5.72 -12.61 21.67
CA GLN A 263 -5.55 -11.15 21.63
C GLN A 263 -4.96 -10.68 20.30
N ARG A 264 -4.02 -11.43 19.71
CA ARG A 264 -3.47 -11.12 18.38
C ARG A 264 -4.53 -11.25 17.29
N ARG A 265 -5.23 -12.40 17.21
CA ARG A 265 -6.33 -12.61 16.24
C ARG A 265 -7.42 -11.55 16.37
N PHE A 266 -7.75 -11.19 17.61
CA PHE A 266 -8.73 -10.16 17.90
C PHE A 266 -8.28 -8.78 17.41
N ARG A 267 -7.02 -8.40 17.66
CA ARG A 267 -6.43 -7.16 17.11
C ARG A 267 -6.44 -7.13 15.59
N GLU A 268 -6.03 -8.22 14.95
CA GLU A 268 -6.01 -8.32 13.49
C GLU A 268 -7.43 -8.18 12.90
N ALA A 269 -8.42 -8.84 13.50
CA ALA A 269 -9.81 -8.74 13.08
C ALA A 269 -10.42 -7.34 13.31
N ILE A 270 -9.92 -6.60 14.30
CA ILE A 270 -10.29 -5.19 14.55
C ILE A 270 -9.71 -4.30 13.47
N VAL A 271 -8.41 -4.40 13.20
CA VAL A 271 -7.72 -3.61 12.18
C VAL A 271 -8.35 -3.89 10.82
N GLU A 272 -8.56 -5.16 10.47
CA GLU A 272 -9.21 -5.56 9.23
C GLU A 272 -10.60 -4.93 9.08
N ARG A 273 -11.44 -4.99 10.13
CA ARG A 273 -12.77 -4.35 10.08
C ARG A 273 -12.72 -2.83 10.04
N ALA A 274 -11.70 -2.21 10.62
CA ALA A 274 -11.55 -0.76 10.61
C ALA A 274 -11.01 -0.24 9.27
N GLU A 275 -10.13 -1.00 8.62
CA GLU A 275 -9.60 -0.69 7.29
C GLU A 275 -10.58 -1.04 6.17
N HIS A 276 -11.54 -1.93 6.42
CA HIS A 276 -12.58 -2.28 5.47
C HIS A 276 -13.43 -1.04 5.10
N VAL A 277 -13.26 -0.57 3.86
CA VAL A 277 -14.09 0.51 3.31
C VAL A 277 -15.46 -0.07 3.02
N ARG A 278 -16.47 0.36 3.79
CA ARG A 278 -17.85 -0.12 3.65
C ARG A 278 -18.31 -0.03 2.20
N GLY A 279 -18.97 -1.09 1.71
CA GLY A 279 -19.57 -1.10 0.38
C GLY A 279 -18.58 -1.24 -0.78
N SER A 280 -17.29 -1.47 -0.51
CA SER A 280 -16.30 -1.77 -1.55
C SER A 280 -16.28 -3.24 -1.98
N ALA A 281 -16.76 -4.15 -1.11
CA ALA A 281 -16.86 -5.57 -1.37
C ALA A 281 -17.96 -6.21 -0.52
N CYS A 282 -18.40 -7.41 -0.92
CA CYS A 282 -19.26 -8.27 -0.12
C CYS A 282 -18.53 -8.75 1.15
N ASP A 283 -19.11 -8.53 2.34
CA ASP A 283 -18.55 -8.97 3.62
C ASP A 283 -18.47 -10.51 3.77
N ALA A 284 -19.14 -11.27 2.90
CA ALA A 284 -19.12 -12.72 2.93
C ALA A 284 -18.11 -13.33 1.95
N CYS A 285 -18.16 -12.92 0.68
CA CYS A 285 -17.37 -13.54 -0.39
C CYS A 285 -16.26 -12.65 -0.94
N GLY A 286 -16.16 -11.39 -0.49
CA GLY A 286 -15.15 -10.44 -0.98
C GLY A 286 -15.37 -9.92 -2.41
N ALA A 287 -16.47 -10.30 -3.07
CA ALA A 287 -16.78 -9.82 -4.42
C ALA A 287 -16.97 -8.29 -4.44
N THR A 288 -16.26 -7.61 -5.35
CA THR A 288 -16.25 -6.14 -5.49
C THR A 288 -17.12 -5.63 -6.65
N ALA A 289 -17.66 -6.54 -7.47
CA ALA A 289 -18.49 -6.20 -8.63
C ALA A 289 -19.98 -6.22 -8.29
N GLY A 290 -20.75 -5.28 -8.85
CA GLY A 290 -22.22 -5.25 -8.78
C GLY A 290 -22.80 -4.41 -7.64
N HIS A 291 -24.14 -4.33 -7.61
CA HIS A 291 -24.88 -3.55 -6.61
C HIS A 291 -24.97 -4.34 -5.30
N LEU A 292 -24.12 -4.01 -4.33
CA LEU A 292 -24.17 -4.63 -3.00
C LEU A 292 -25.44 -4.20 -2.25
N LYS A 293 -26.09 -5.17 -1.59
CA LYS A 293 -27.24 -4.94 -0.70
C LYS A 293 -26.75 -4.76 0.73
N TYR A 294 -27.10 -3.65 1.34
CA TYR A 294 -26.74 -3.38 2.73
C TYR A 294 -27.68 -4.09 3.69
N CYS A 295 -27.16 -4.52 4.84
CA CYS A 295 -27.97 -5.02 5.94
C CYS A 295 -29.02 -3.96 6.33
N ALA A 296 -30.30 -4.28 6.23
CA ALA A 296 -31.39 -3.35 6.49
C ALA A 296 -31.38 -2.79 7.93
N ARG A 297 -30.86 -3.56 8.90
CA ARG A 297 -30.80 -3.13 10.30
C ARG A 297 -29.63 -2.18 10.58
N CYS A 298 -28.41 -2.56 10.20
CA CYS A 298 -27.23 -1.79 10.58
C CYS A 298 -26.71 -0.84 9.52
N THR A 299 -27.05 -1.09 8.25
CA THR A 299 -26.51 -0.42 7.04
C THR A 299 -24.98 -0.43 6.91
N ARG A 300 -24.28 -1.21 7.75
CA ARG A 300 -22.81 -1.30 7.77
C ARG A 300 -22.27 -2.43 6.91
N ALA A 301 -22.89 -3.60 6.99
CA ALA A 301 -22.49 -4.75 6.21
C ALA A 301 -23.14 -4.71 4.82
N ALA A 302 -22.38 -5.06 3.80
CA ALA A 302 -22.75 -5.08 2.40
C ALA A 302 -22.61 -6.51 1.87
N TYR A 303 -23.64 -7.01 1.22
CA TYR A 303 -23.69 -8.39 0.72
C TYR A 303 -24.04 -8.40 -0.76
N TYR A 304 -23.39 -9.30 -1.50
CA TYR A 304 -23.70 -9.52 -2.91
C TYR A 304 -25.08 -10.18 -3.08
N SER A 305 -25.45 -11.09 -2.17
CA SER A 305 -26.70 -11.85 -2.23
C SER A 305 -27.29 -12.13 -0.84
N ARG A 306 -28.53 -12.66 -0.79
CA ARG A 306 -29.18 -13.05 0.47
C ARG A 306 -28.49 -14.26 1.09
N GLU A 307 -28.01 -15.18 0.27
CA GLU A 307 -27.26 -16.37 0.68
C GLU A 307 -25.94 -15.97 1.35
N SER A 308 -25.24 -14.98 0.79
CA SER A 308 -24.03 -14.38 1.38
C SER A 308 -24.30 -13.81 2.78
N GLN A 309 -25.42 -13.09 2.94
CA GLN A 309 -25.84 -12.55 4.23
C GLN A 309 -26.17 -13.66 5.23
N GLN A 310 -26.93 -14.67 4.81
CA GLN A 310 -27.32 -15.80 5.68
C GLN A 310 -26.11 -16.61 6.12
N GLY A 311 -25.19 -16.92 5.21
CA GLY A 311 -23.98 -17.70 5.50
C GLY A 311 -23.05 -17.03 6.52
N THR A 312 -23.09 -15.70 6.63
CA THR A 312 -22.29 -14.93 7.60
C THR A 312 -23.11 -14.36 8.75
N TRP A 313 -24.41 -14.67 8.83
CA TRP A 313 -25.31 -14.04 9.78
C TRP A 313 -24.92 -14.33 11.24
N SER A 314 -24.42 -15.52 11.56
CA SER A 314 -23.96 -15.87 12.91
C SER A 314 -22.88 -14.91 13.42
N TYR A 315 -21.90 -14.59 12.57
CA TYR A 315 -20.82 -13.64 12.87
C TYR A 315 -21.30 -12.20 12.87
N HIS A 316 -22.13 -11.84 11.88
CA HIS A 316 -22.64 -10.47 11.75
C HIS A 316 -23.59 -10.10 12.89
N ARG A 317 -24.48 -11.01 13.30
CA ARG A 317 -25.55 -10.78 14.29
C ARG A 317 -25.04 -10.20 15.60
N ALA A 318 -23.88 -10.67 16.07
CA ALA A 318 -23.26 -10.17 17.30
C ALA A 318 -22.88 -8.67 17.24
N SER A 319 -22.64 -8.14 16.04
CA SER A 319 -22.28 -6.74 15.78
C SER A 319 -23.38 -5.93 15.07
N CYS A 320 -24.50 -6.57 14.71
CA CYS A 320 -25.58 -5.97 13.95
C CYS A 320 -26.45 -5.07 14.83
N ARG A 321 -26.22 -3.76 14.76
CA ARG A 321 -26.96 -2.74 15.53
C ARG A 321 -27.44 -1.60 14.63
N PRO A 322 -28.56 -0.93 14.94
CA PRO A 322 -29.02 0.24 14.19
C PRO A 322 -27.93 1.31 14.00
N PRO A 323 -27.98 2.10 12.91
CA PRO A 323 -27.06 3.22 12.74
C PRO A 323 -27.04 4.14 13.98
N ARG A 324 -25.86 4.64 14.34
CA ARG A 324 -25.63 5.52 15.52
C ARG A 324 -25.90 4.88 16.88
N SER A 325 -26.19 3.58 16.95
CA SER A 325 -26.19 2.85 18.22
C SER A 325 -24.82 2.25 18.49
N PHE A 326 -24.32 2.48 19.70
CA PHE A 326 -23.01 2.02 20.17
C PHE A 326 -23.17 1.29 21.52
N ALA A 327 -22.26 0.39 21.82
CA ALA A 327 -22.04 -0.13 23.18
C ALA A 327 -20.66 0.28 23.68
N VAL A 328 -20.52 0.32 25.00
CA VAL A 328 -19.21 0.37 25.65
C VAL A 328 -18.35 -0.80 25.14
N GLY A 329 -17.12 -0.49 24.74
CA GLY A 329 -16.18 -1.43 24.13
C GLY A 329 -16.25 -1.51 22.60
N ASP A 330 -17.26 -0.90 21.96
CA ASP A 330 -17.31 -0.85 20.49
C ASP A 330 -16.10 -0.08 19.94
N LEU A 331 -15.53 -0.58 18.85
CA LEU A 331 -14.47 0.08 18.13
C LEU A 331 -15.03 0.75 16.89
N VAL A 332 -14.84 2.06 16.78
CA VAL A 332 -15.42 2.87 15.73
C VAL A 332 -14.33 3.68 15.03
N ARG A 333 -14.39 3.68 13.70
CA ARG A 333 -13.56 4.57 12.88
C ARG A 333 -14.26 5.91 12.78
N VAL A 334 -13.60 6.97 13.21
CA VAL A 334 -14.08 8.35 13.09
C VAL A 334 -13.96 8.79 11.63
N VAL A 335 -15.05 9.27 11.05
CA VAL A 335 -15.08 9.78 9.67
C VAL A 335 -15.71 11.17 9.69
N GLY A 336 -15.16 12.12 8.92
CA GLY A 336 -15.75 13.45 8.74
C GLY A 336 -15.66 14.37 9.96
N CYS A 337 -14.59 14.27 10.76
CA CYS A 337 -14.43 15.17 11.91
C CYS A 337 -14.01 16.57 11.43
N GLU A 338 -14.80 17.60 11.75
CA GLU A 338 -14.58 19.01 11.32
C GLU A 338 -13.22 19.56 11.78
N ALA A 339 -12.70 19.09 12.91
CA ALA A 339 -11.40 19.50 13.43
C ALA A 339 -10.19 18.88 12.69
N GLY A 340 -10.42 18.04 11.67
CA GLY A 340 -9.41 17.48 10.77
C GLY A 340 -8.43 16.46 11.40
N ARG A 341 -8.19 16.51 12.72
CA ARG A 341 -7.17 15.72 13.42
C ARG A 341 -7.54 14.26 13.69
N SER A 342 -8.79 13.86 13.46
CA SER A 342 -9.29 12.53 13.87
C SER A 342 -9.95 11.73 12.76
N THR A 343 -10.08 12.25 11.55
CA THR A 343 -10.65 11.50 10.43
C THR A 343 -9.74 10.30 10.10
N GLY A 344 -10.31 9.10 10.21
CA GLY A 344 -9.61 7.83 10.04
C GLY A 344 -9.15 7.16 11.33
N ALA A 345 -9.16 7.86 12.47
CA ALA A 345 -8.76 7.30 13.75
C ALA A 345 -9.75 6.23 14.23
N ILE A 346 -9.25 5.17 14.87
CA ILE A 346 -10.06 4.17 15.56
C ILE A 346 -10.15 4.58 17.03
N VAL A 347 -11.35 4.63 17.57
CA VAL A 347 -11.61 4.94 18.97
C VAL A 347 -12.47 3.86 19.61
N GLU A 348 -12.26 3.61 20.89
CA GLU A 348 -13.08 2.73 21.73
C GLU A 348 -14.17 3.55 22.41
N ILE A 349 -15.42 3.13 22.29
CA ILE A 349 -16.55 3.73 22.98
C ILE A 349 -16.47 3.40 24.48
N ARG A 350 -16.43 4.42 25.33
CA ARG A 350 -16.35 4.29 26.80
C ARG A 350 -17.69 4.44 27.51
N GLY A 351 -18.67 5.06 26.87
CA GLY A 351 -20.00 5.30 27.43
C GLY A 351 -20.60 6.61 26.94
N PRO A 352 -21.87 6.88 27.27
CA PRO A 352 -22.51 8.16 26.96
C PRO A 352 -21.83 9.29 27.73
N ALA A 353 -21.73 10.48 27.13
CA ALA A 353 -21.23 11.66 27.80
C ALA A 353 -22.31 12.25 28.70
N ALA A 354 -21.98 12.55 29.96
CA ALA A 354 -22.95 12.90 31.01
C ALA A 354 -23.79 14.18 30.75
N ALA A 355 -23.47 14.97 29.72
CA ALA A 355 -24.01 16.32 29.51
C ALA A 355 -24.77 16.52 28.18
N ALA A 356 -24.90 15.49 27.32
CA ALA A 356 -25.65 15.59 26.06
C ALA A 356 -26.08 14.20 25.56
N ASP A 357 -27.37 14.06 25.20
CA ASP A 357 -28.02 12.79 24.84
C ASP A 357 -27.45 12.09 23.58
N ASP A 358 -26.58 12.76 22.83
CA ASP A 358 -26.03 12.27 21.55
C ASP A 358 -24.49 12.13 21.53
N ARG A 359 -23.80 12.44 22.63
CA ARG A 359 -22.34 12.40 22.70
C ARG A 359 -21.84 11.14 23.41
N TRP A 360 -20.73 10.62 22.93
CA TRP A 360 -20.05 9.46 23.50
C TRP A 360 -18.66 9.83 23.98
N HIS A 361 -18.30 9.38 25.18
CA HIS A 361 -16.92 9.31 25.59
C HIS A 361 -16.22 8.26 24.75
N VAL A 362 -15.11 8.66 24.13
CA VAL A 362 -14.29 7.76 23.33
C VAL A 362 -12.84 7.83 23.79
N ALA A 363 -12.17 6.70 23.79
CA ALA A 363 -10.73 6.61 24.02
C ALA A 363 -10.03 6.38 22.68
N PHE A 364 -9.07 7.25 22.34
CA PHE A 364 -8.26 7.03 21.15
C PHE A 364 -7.44 5.76 21.32
N ILE A 365 -7.56 4.87 20.33
CA ILE A 365 -6.63 3.77 20.18
C ILE A 365 -5.50 4.30 19.32
N SER A 366 -4.68 5.18 19.88
CA SER A 366 -3.47 5.65 19.21
C SER A 366 -2.33 4.68 19.45
N ALA A 367 -1.61 4.37 18.37
CA ALA A 367 -0.19 4.07 18.51
C ALA A 367 0.43 5.33 19.10
N ARG A 368 0.96 5.25 20.33
CA ARG A 368 1.90 6.27 20.79
C ARG A 368 3.07 6.25 19.79
N THR A 369 3.16 7.23 18.91
CA THR A 369 4.48 7.67 18.46
C THR A 369 5.13 8.30 19.69
N PRO A 370 6.24 7.75 20.21
CA PRO A 370 7.04 8.49 21.16
C PRO A 370 7.59 9.68 20.38
N TRP A 371 7.21 10.89 20.78
CA TRP A 371 7.88 12.09 20.32
C TRP A 371 9.28 12.09 20.96
N MET A 372 10.31 11.96 20.12
CA MET A 372 11.67 12.43 20.36
C MET A 372 11.96 13.50 19.31
#